data_AF-A0A0M4QVC1-F1
#
_entry.id   AF-A0A0M4QVC1-F1
#
_cell.length_a   1.000
_cell.length_b   1.000
_cell.length_c   1.000
_cell.angle_alpha   90.00
_cell.angle_beta   90.00
_cell.angle_gamma   90.00
#
_symmetry.space_group_name_H-M   'P 1'
#
loop_
_entity.id
_entity.type
_entity.pdbx_description
1 polymer ?
#
loop_
_entity_poly.entity_id
_entity_poly.type
_entity_poly.pdbx_seq_one_letter_code
_entity_poly.pdbx_strand_id
1 'polypeptide(L)'
;MNSVDDDGNTLLVSARNTHALYLLERATGKLVWRLAGKQSDSSVADNAAFAWQHDGRRRSVTEVIVFDNHYDKGSASTSRGLLLTIDESARTAVLKAEYANAGNAATSKATFKYCPTEISSWVGEQTRLPLSSPLRARPSLRRWVWATRRTRQRVLHCRVRQLERVHHRGLVTDINRRFPQHVDGAQEHSTARI
;
A
#
# COMPACT_ATOMS: atom_id res chain seq x y z
N MET A 1 1.16 -17.98 10.40
CA MET A 1 1.85 -16.75 9.95
C MET A 1 1.69 -16.62 8.44
N ASN A 2 1.49 -15.43 7.89
CA ASN A 2 1.30 -15.24 6.44
C ASN A 2 2.05 -14.04 5.84
N SER A 3 2.61 -13.16 6.65
CA SER A 3 3.48 -12.06 6.22
C SER A 3 4.36 -11.60 7.37
N VAL A 4 5.54 -11.10 7.00
CA VAL A 4 6.50 -10.42 7.89
C VAL A 4 6.94 -9.15 7.16
N ASP A 5 6.97 -8.05 7.89
CA ASP A 5 7.50 -6.76 7.45
C ASP A 5 8.67 -6.38 8.36
N ASP A 6 9.83 -6.12 7.76
CA ASP A 6 11.08 -5.82 8.46
C ASP A 6 11.48 -4.39 8.12
N ASP A 7 11.47 -3.50 9.12
CA ASP A 7 11.90 -2.10 8.97
C ASP A 7 13.34 -1.84 9.44
N GLY A 8 14.08 -2.90 9.75
CA GLY A 8 15.46 -2.87 10.24
C GLY A 8 15.57 -2.85 11.77
N ASN A 9 14.56 -2.36 12.48
CA ASN A 9 14.54 -2.28 13.94
C ASN A 9 13.50 -3.23 14.56
N THR A 10 12.39 -3.43 13.86
CA THR A 10 11.26 -4.24 14.30
C THR A 10 10.76 -5.16 13.20
N LEU A 11 10.09 -6.23 13.62
CA LEU A 11 9.40 -7.16 12.75
C LEU A 11 7.90 -7.05 13.03
N LEU A 12 7.11 -6.64 12.04
CA LEU A 12 5.66 -6.76 12.08
C LEU A 12 5.25 -8.07 11.45
N VAL A 13 4.69 -8.96 12.27
CA VAL A 13 4.28 -10.31 11.89
C VAL A 13 2.77 -10.40 11.85
N SER A 14 2.22 -10.93 10.75
CA SER A 14 0.80 -11.24 10.65
C SER A 14 0.52 -12.73 10.81
N ALA A 15 -0.35 -13.08 11.76
CA ALA A 15 -0.75 -14.46 12.01
C ALA A 15 -2.27 -14.65 11.83
N ARG A 16 -2.64 -15.02 10.61
CA ARG A 16 -3.99 -15.31 10.13
C ARG A 16 -4.95 -15.96 11.16
N ASN A 17 -4.55 -17.11 11.72
CA ASN A 17 -5.42 -17.94 12.57
C ASN A 17 -5.61 -17.39 13.99
N THR A 18 -4.84 -16.36 14.35
CA THR A 18 -4.97 -15.66 15.65
C THR A 18 -5.77 -14.37 15.52
N HIS A 19 -6.04 -13.94 14.28
CA HIS A 19 -6.65 -12.66 13.95
C HIS A 19 -5.85 -11.46 14.49
N ALA A 20 -4.52 -11.62 14.58
CA ALA A 20 -3.66 -10.64 15.23
C ALA A 20 -2.39 -10.33 14.44
N LEU A 21 -1.89 -9.12 14.66
CA LEU A 21 -0.54 -8.69 14.32
C LEU A 21 0.33 -8.66 15.57
N TYR A 22 1.62 -8.90 15.37
CA TYR A 22 2.63 -8.93 16.43
C TYR A 22 3.78 -8.04 16.01
N LEU A 23 4.15 -7.08 16.85
CA LEU A 23 5.37 -6.30 16.66
C LEU A 23 6.45 -6.86 17.57
N LEU A 24 7.59 -7.22 16.99
CA LEU A 24 8.75 -7.74 17.70
C LEU A 24 9.94 -6.81 17.54
N GLU A 25 10.77 -6.68 18.57
CA GLU A 25 12.11 -6.13 18.42
C GLU A 25 12.94 -7.07 17.55
N ARG A 26 13.58 -6.55 16.50
CA ARG A 26 14.31 -7.38 15.54
C ARG A 26 15.55 -8.02 16.14
N ALA A 27 16.28 -7.27 16.98
CA ALA A 27 17.55 -7.72 17.55
C ALA A 27 17.37 -8.84 18.58
N THR A 28 16.27 -8.82 19.34
CA THR A 28 16.06 -9.69 20.50
C THR A 28 14.94 -10.70 20.30
N GLY A 29 14.05 -10.46 19.32
CA GLY A 29 12.80 -11.21 19.16
C GLY A 29 11.76 -10.92 20.24
N LYS A 30 12.00 -9.96 21.13
CA LYS A 30 11.08 -9.60 22.21
C LYS A 30 9.78 -9.05 21.64
N LEU A 31 8.65 -9.52 22.18
CA LEU A 31 7.34 -8.98 21.86
C LEU A 31 7.20 -7.55 22.38
N VAL A 32 6.92 -6.60 21.48
CA VAL A 32 6.59 -5.21 21.81
C VAL A 32 5.09 -5.10 22.11
N TRP A 33 4.24 -5.54 21.18
CA TRP A 33 2.79 -5.55 21.36
C TRP A 33 2.07 -6.55 20.42
N ARG A 34 0.82 -6.85 20.78
CA ARG A 34 -0.17 -7.61 19.99
C ARG A 34 -1.37 -6.75 19.67
N LEU A 35 -1.70 -6.64 18.39
CA LEU A 35 -2.87 -5.92 17.91
C LEU A 35 -3.94 -6.90 17.42
N ALA A 36 -5.17 -6.74 17.94
CA ALA A 36 -6.31 -7.62 17.72
C ALA A 36 -6.11 -9.05 18.25
N GLY A 37 -7.05 -9.95 17.94
CA GLY A 37 -7.11 -11.30 18.48
C GLY A 37 -7.46 -11.36 19.98
N LYS A 38 -7.45 -12.57 20.54
CA LYS A 38 -7.92 -12.84 21.92
C LYS A 38 -7.04 -12.25 23.02
N GLN A 39 -5.78 -11.95 22.71
CA GLN A 39 -4.80 -11.44 23.68
C GLN A 39 -4.23 -10.10 23.20
N SER A 40 -5.07 -9.24 22.61
CA SER A 40 -4.60 -7.93 22.19
C SER A 40 -4.14 -7.11 23.38
N ASP A 41 -3.02 -6.41 23.22
CA ASP A 41 -2.52 -5.45 24.19
C ASP A 41 -3.17 -4.06 24.03
N SER A 42 -3.94 -3.85 22.95
CA SER A 42 -4.62 -2.59 22.62
C SER A 42 -6.13 -2.76 22.44
N SER A 43 -6.90 -1.76 22.86
CA SER A 43 -8.32 -1.65 22.50
C SER A 43 -8.46 -1.27 21.03
N VAL A 44 -9.09 -2.12 20.23
CA VAL A 44 -9.33 -1.89 18.80
C VAL A 44 -10.75 -1.37 18.63
N ALA A 45 -10.91 -0.21 17.98
CA ALA A 45 -12.24 0.32 17.67
C ALA A 45 -13.04 -0.65 16.79
N ASP A 46 -14.36 -0.71 16.96
CA ASP A 46 -15.22 -1.69 16.27
C ASP A 46 -15.08 -1.62 14.74
N ASN A 47 -14.98 -0.41 14.18
CA ASN A 47 -14.79 -0.21 12.74
C ASN A 47 -13.37 -0.59 12.26
N ALA A 48 -12.40 -0.67 13.16
CA ALA A 48 -11.01 -1.05 12.92
C ALA A 48 -10.75 -2.55 13.12
N ALA A 49 -11.72 -3.31 13.64
CA ALA A 49 -11.57 -4.74 13.86
C ALA A 49 -11.34 -5.50 12.54
N PHE A 50 -10.50 -6.53 12.56
CA PHE A 50 -10.18 -7.35 11.40
C PHE A 50 -10.05 -8.81 11.80
N ALA A 51 -10.20 -9.71 10.83
CA ALA A 51 -10.05 -11.14 11.04
C ALA A 51 -9.46 -11.83 9.81
N TRP A 52 -8.77 -12.95 10.06
CA TRP A 52 -8.09 -13.75 9.02
C TRP A 52 -7.17 -12.94 8.12
N GLN A 53 -6.61 -11.86 8.63
CA GLN A 53 -5.93 -10.83 7.87
C GLN A 53 -4.65 -11.33 7.21
N HIS A 54 -4.24 -10.66 6.13
CA HIS A 54 -3.01 -10.86 5.39
C HIS A 54 -2.23 -9.55 5.20
N ASP A 55 -0.99 -9.68 4.75
CA ASP A 55 -0.08 -8.58 4.36
C ASP A 55 -0.07 -7.39 5.32
N GLY A 56 0.20 -7.65 6.60
CA GLY A 56 0.40 -6.58 7.59
C GLY A 56 1.69 -5.82 7.28
N ARG A 57 1.62 -4.50 7.14
CA ARG A 57 2.77 -3.63 6.80
C ARG A 57 2.86 -2.45 7.73
N ARG A 58 4.04 -2.17 8.26
CA ARG A 58 4.30 -0.98 9.06
C ARG A 58 4.61 0.19 8.13
N ARG A 59 4.00 1.34 8.41
CA ARG A 59 4.19 2.59 7.64
C ARG A 59 4.98 3.62 8.41
N SER A 60 4.82 3.61 9.72
CA SER A 60 5.55 4.43 10.66
C SER A 60 5.47 3.76 12.03
N VAL A 61 6.01 4.43 13.05
CA VAL A 61 5.86 3.98 14.44
C VAL A 61 4.39 3.83 14.82
N THR A 62 3.52 4.70 14.32
CA THR A 62 2.10 4.82 14.72
C THR A 62 1.12 4.30 13.67
N GLU A 63 1.58 3.84 12.50
CA GLU A 63 0.68 3.46 11.41
C GLU A 63 1.00 2.08 10.85
N VAL A 64 -0.06 1.27 10.71
CA VAL A 64 0.00 -0.05 10.07
C VAL A 64 -1.11 -0.18 9.03
N ILE A 65 -0.81 -0.95 7.99
CA ILE A 65 -1.77 -1.36 6.97
C ILE A 65 -2.04 -2.85 7.10
N VAL A 66 -3.28 -3.23 6.90
CA VAL A 66 -3.74 -4.62 6.97
C VAL A 66 -4.65 -4.91 5.78
N PHE A 67 -4.42 -6.02 5.09
CA PHE A 67 -5.46 -6.62 4.24
C PHE A 67 -6.38 -7.45 5.15
N ASP A 68 -7.58 -6.95 5.41
CA ASP A 68 -8.62 -7.65 6.14
C ASP A 68 -9.40 -8.54 5.16
N ASN A 69 -9.16 -9.85 5.23
CA ASN A 69 -9.94 -10.82 4.47
C ASN A 69 -11.42 -10.76 4.83
N HIS A 70 -11.72 -10.28 6.04
CA HIS A 70 -13.02 -10.01 6.58
C HIS A 70 -13.87 -11.27 6.73
N TYR A 71 -14.11 -11.65 7.99
CA TYR A 71 -14.93 -12.79 8.36
C TYR A 71 -15.96 -12.35 9.37
N ASP A 72 -17.23 -12.41 8.97
CA ASP A 72 -18.36 -12.13 9.84
C ASP A 72 -19.14 -13.43 10.06
N LYS A 73 -19.18 -13.89 11.32
CA LYS A 73 -20.07 -14.95 11.83
C LYS A 73 -20.22 -16.18 10.92
N GLY A 74 -19.12 -16.81 10.50
CA GLY A 74 -19.22 -18.04 9.71
C GLY A 74 -19.10 -17.86 8.20
N SER A 75 -19.21 -16.62 7.70
CA SER A 75 -19.29 -16.34 6.26
C SER A 75 -18.18 -15.41 5.78
N ALA A 76 -17.69 -15.71 4.57
CA ALA A 76 -16.80 -14.79 3.87
C ALA A 76 -17.58 -13.52 3.52
N SER A 77 -17.05 -12.36 3.90
CA SER A 77 -17.60 -11.07 3.52
C SER A 77 -16.60 -10.33 2.63
N THR A 78 -16.97 -9.14 2.15
CA THR A 78 -16.11 -8.36 1.26
C THR A 78 -14.83 -7.98 2.00
N SER A 79 -13.69 -8.35 1.42
CA SER A 79 -12.39 -7.98 1.99
C SER A 79 -12.17 -6.49 1.89
N ARG A 80 -11.30 -5.96 2.75
CA ARG A 80 -11.02 -4.53 2.83
C ARG A 80 -9.58 -4.28 3.24
N GLY A 81 -9.13 -3.07 3.00
CA GLY A 81 -7.78 -2.60 3.27
C GLY A 81 -7.92 -1.60 4.38
N LEU A 82 -7.21 -1.80 5.48
CA LEU A 82 -7.30 -0.93 6.64
C LEU A 82 -5.98 -0.22 6.80
N LEU A 83 -6.03 1.10 6.95
CA LEU A 83 -4.96 1.90 7.51
C LEU A 83 -5.35 2.23 8.95
N LEU A 84 -4.57 1.74 9.90
CA LEU A 84 -4.82 1.89 11.33
C LEU A 84 -3.78 2.82 11.93
N THR A 85 -4.23 3.65 12.87
CA THR A 85 -3.36 4.40 13.76
C THR A 85 -3.30 3.68 15.10
N ILE A 86 -2.08 3.45 15.60
CA ILE A 86 -1.78 2.81 16.87
C ILE A 86 -1.22 3.86 17.81
N ASP A 87 -1.81 3.97 18.99
CA ASP A 87 -1.24 4.67 20.13
C ASP A 87 -0.70 3.62 21.12
N GLU A 88 0.61 3.44 21.14
CA GLU A 88 1.28 2.48 22.03
C GLU A 88 1.21 2.90 23.50
N SER A 89 1.08 4.20 23.78
CA SER A 89 1.00 4.73 25.15
C SER A 89 -0.40 4.56 25.71
N ALA A 90 -1.42 4.95 24.94
CA ALA A 90 -2.82 4.78 25.32
C ALA A 90 -3.33 3.35 25.11
N ARG A 91 -2.55 2.49 24.43
CA ARG A 91 -2.92 1.13 24.03
C ARG A 91 -4.24 1.10 23.27
N THR A 92 -4.33 1.93 22.24
CA THR A 92 -5.51 1.98 21.36
C THR A 92 -5.11 1.81 19.91
N ALA A 93 -6.05 1.31 19.12
CA ALA A 93 -5.95 1.28 17.67
C ALA A 93 -7.26 1.73 17.04
N VAL A 94 -7.16 2.71 16.15
CA VAL A 94 -8.31 3.34 15.51
C VAL A 94 -8.17 3.31 13.99
N LEU A 95 -9.31 3.30 13.30
CA LEU A 95 -9.34 3.33 11.85
C LEU A 95 -8.99 4.73 11.36
N LYS A 96 -7.90 4.84 10.59
CA LYS A 96 -7.54 6.08 9.89
C LYS A 96 -8.19 6.14 8.51
N ALA A 97 -8.17 5.04 7.76
CA ALA A 97 -8.84 4.93 6.47
C ALA A 97 -9.19 3.48 6.14
N GLU A 98 -10.29 3.30 5.41
CA GLU A 98 -10.70 2.02 4.82
C GLU A 98 -10.71 2.10 3.30
N TYR A 99 -10.25 1.02 2.67
CA TYR A 99 -10.25 0.83 1.23
C TYR A 99 -11.15 -0.35 0.89
N ALA A 100 -12.27 -0.09 0.22
CA ALA A 100 -13.21 -1.12 -0.19
C ALA A 100 -12.63 -1.98 -1.32
N ASN A 101 -12.79 -3.30 -1.24
CA ASN A 101 -12.45 -4.22 -2.34
C ASN A 101 -13.64 -4.45 -3.29
N ALA A 102 -14.48 -3.44 -3.52
CA ALA A 102 -15.60 -3.43 -4.48
C ALA A 102 -16.42 -4.74 -4.59
N GLY A 103 -16.76 -5.35 -3.44
CA GLY A 103 -17.56 -6.57 -3.37
C GLY A 103 -16.77 -7.88 -3.56
N ASN A 104 -15.44 -7.85 -3.64
CA ASN A 104 -14.62 -9.05 -3.72
C ASN A 104 -14.24 -9.56 -2.31
N ALA A 105 -14.41 -10.86 -2.12
CA ALA A 105 -13.88 -11.60 -0.99
C ALA A 105 -12.61 -12.33 -1.39
N ALA A 106 -11.55 -12.19 -0.59
CA ALA A 106 -10.38 -13.05 -0.62
C ALA A 106 -10.45 -13.98 0.57
N THR A 107 -10.64 -15.28 0.36
CA THR A 107 -10.81 -16.25 1.46
C THR A 107 -9.51 -16.92 1.87
N SER A 108 -8.42 -16.77 1.11
CA SER A 108 -7.19 -17.55 1.31
C SER A 108 -5.90 -16.69 1.36
N LYS A 109 -5.55 -15.98 0.30
CA LYS A 109 -4.29 -15.24 0.15
C LYS A 109 -4.51 -14.00 -0.70
N ALA A 110 -4.25 -12.83 -0.12
CA ALA A 110 -4.25 -11.58 -0.85
C ALA A 110 -3.41 -10.51 -0.15
N THR A 111 -3.19 -9.42 -0.85
CA THR A 111 -2.33 -8.30 -0.48
C THR A 111 -3.00 -7.00 -0.90
N PHE A 112 -2.93 -6.00 -0.03
CA PHE A 112 -3.31 -4.62 -0.30
C PHE A 112 -2.06 -3.74 -0.32
N LYS A 113 -1.84 -3.01 -1.40
CA LYS A 113 -0.75 -2.03 -1.50
C LYS A 113 -1.35 -0.63 -1.46
N TYR A 114 -1.11 0.05 -0.35
CA TYR A 114 -1.45 1.45 -0.15
C TYR A 114 -0.52 2.37 -0.95
N CYS A 115 -1.12 3.32 -1.66
CA CYS A 115 -0.43 4.45 -2.27
C CYS A 115 -1.10 5.76 -1.82
N PRO A 116 -0.42 6.67 -1.11
CA PRO A 116 -1.00 7.94 -0.66
C PRO A 116 -1.28 8.92 -1.82
N THR A 117 -0.50 8.83 -2.90
CA THR A 117 -0.54 9.76 -4.03
C THR A 117 -1.15 9.15 -5.30
N GLU A 118 -1.52 7.87 -5.27
CA GLU A 118 -2.04 7.13 -6.42
C GLU A 118 -3.17 6.17 -6.01
N ILE A 119 -3.66 5.38 -6.97
CA ILE A 119 -4.68 4.36 -6.73
C ILE A 119 -4.04 3.19 -5.96
N SER A 120 -4.58 2.90 -4.78
CA SER A 120 -4.19 1.69 -4.03
C SER A 120 -4.61 0.44 -4.79
N SER A 121 -3.82 -0.64 -4.69
CA SER A 121 -3.99 -1.83 -5.53
C SER A 121 -4.14 -3.11 -4.71
N TRP A 122 -4.80 -4.10 -5.32
CA TRP A 122 -5.10 -5.40 -4.72
C TRP A 122 -4.49 -6.51 -5.56
N VAL A 123 -3.87 -7.48 -4.91
CA VAL A 123 -3.25 -8.64 -5.58
C VAL A 123 -3.56 -9.91 -4.80
N GLY A 124 -3.97 -10.98 -5.48
CA GLY A 124 -4.20 -12.28 -4.83
C GLY A 124 -5.38 -13.06 -5.40
N GLU A 125 -5.73 -14.14 -4.72
CA GLU A 125 -6.92 -14.94 -5.01
C GLU A 125 -8.17 -14.24 -4.47
N GLN A 126 -9.09 -13.88 -5.36
CA GLN A 126 -10.27 -13.09 -5.02
C GLN A 126 -11.49 -13.59 -5.79
N THR A 127 -12.64 -13.57 -5.14
CA THR A 127 -13.93 -13.96 -5.71
C THR A 127 -14.90 -12.80 -5.53
N ARG A 128 -15.55 -12.37 -6.61
CA ARG A 128 -16.61 -11.37 -6.51
C ARG A 128 -17.83 -12.00 -5.85
N LEU A 129 -18.28 -11.43 -4.72
CA LEU A 129 -19.52 -11.85 -4.09
C LEU A 129 -20.71 -11.38 -4.94
N PRO A 130 -21.79 -12.18 -5.04
CA PRO A 130 -23.01 -11.74 -5.71
C PRO A 130 -23.55 -10.52 -4.99
N LEU A 131 -23.90 -9.48 -5.76
CA LEU A 131 -24.60 -8.31 -5.23
C LEU A 131 -25.96 -8.78 -4.70
N SER A 132 -26.16 -8.75 -3.38
CA SER A 132 -27.50 -8.80 -2.83
C SER A 132 -28.20 -7.47 -3.19
N SER A 133 -29.06 -7.54 -4.20
CA SER A 133 -29.94 -6.47 -4.73
C SER A 133 -29.34 -5.53 -5.80
N PRO A 134 -30.16 -5.13 -6.81
CA PRO A 134 -29.70 -4.23 -7.88
C PRO A 134 -29.62 -2.79 -7.35
N LEU A 135 -28.40 -2.31 -7.08
CA LEU A 135 -28.18 -0.91 -6.72
C LEU A 135 -28.20 -0.02 -7.97
N ARG A 136 -29.19 0.88 -8.00
CA ARG A 136 -29.31 2.01 -8.92
C ARG A 136 -28.02 2.85 -8.86
N ALA A 137 -27.36 2.99 -10.01
CA ALA A 137 -26.09 3.70 -10.13
C ALA A 137 -26.22 5.18 -9.68
N ARG A 138 -25.38 5.60 -8.73
CA ARG A 138 -25.05 7.01 -8.50
C ARG A 138 -23.68 7.29 -9.15
N PRO A 139 -23.57 8.18 -10.14
CA PRO A 139 -22.31 8.44 -10.80
C PRO A 139 -21.50 9.47 -9.99
N SER A 140 -20.44 9.03 -9.34
CA SER A 140 -19.27 9.88 -9.06
C SER A 140 -18.02 9.02 -9.27
N LEU A 141 -17.59 8.96 -10.52
CA LEU A 141 -16.51 8.09 -10.99
C LEU A 141 -15.15 8.64 -10.53
N ARG A 142 -14.49 7.91 -9.62
CA ARG A 142 -13.04 7.68 -9.74
C ARG A 142 -12.86 6.36 -10.49
N ARG A 143 -12.13 6.40 -11.60
CA ARG A 143 -11.92 5.28 -12.52
C ARG A 143 -10.98 4.25 -11.85
N TRP A 144 -11.50 3.08 -11.54
CA TRP A 144 -10.73 1.95 -11.02
C TRP A 144 -10.15 1.12 -12.18
N VAL A 145 -8.85 0.84 -12.17
CA VAL A 145 -8.21 -0.04 -13.16
C VAL A 145 -8.06 -1.43 -12.53
N TRP A 146 -8.74 -2.41 -13.12
CA TRP A 146 -8.60 -3.83 -12.79
C TRP A 146 -7.58 -4.47 -13.73
N ALA A 147 -6.66 -5.27 -13.20
CA ALA A 147 -5.82 -6.15 -14.00
C ALA A 147 -6.17 -7.61 -13.69
N THR A 148 -7.16 -8.17 -14.39
CA THR A 148 -7.43 -9.61 -14.42
C THR A 148 -6.88 -10.19 -15.73
N ARG A 149 -5.56 -10.37 -15.84
CA ARG A 149 -4.98 -11.25 -16.86
C ARG A 149 -3.81 -12.03 -16.28
N ARG A 150 -3.85 -13.35 -16.45
CA ARG A 150 -2.69 -14.24 -16.35
C ARG A 150 -1.69 -13.87 -17.47
N THR A 151 -0.97 -12.78 -17.32
CA THR A 151 0.20 -12.46 -18.16
C THR A 151 1.18 -11.60 -17.34
N ARG A 152 2.43 -12.07 -17.30
CA ARG A 152 3.65 -11.48 -16.71
C ARG A 152 3.46 -10.24 -15.82
N GLN A 153 3.68 -10.45 -14.53
CA GLN A 153 3.81 -9.43 -13.49
C GLN A 153 4.63 -8.23 -13.98
N ARG A 154 3.99 -7.07 -14.12
CA ARG A 154 4.68 -5.79 -13.93
C ARG A 154 4.36 -5.34 -12.52
N VAL A 155 5.36 -5.40 -11.64
CA VAL A 155 5.32 -4.75 -10.33
C VAL A 155 5.21 -3.25 -10.60
N LEU A 156 4.02 -2.68 -10.39
CA LEU A 156 3.86 -1.23 -10.37
C LEU A 156 4.57 -0.72 -9.11
N HIS A 157 5.78 -0.20 -9.28
CA HIS A 157 6.47 0.52 -8.22
C HIS A 157 5.77 1.87 -8.03
N CYS A 158 5.44 2.20 -6.78
CA CYS A 158 5.01 3.54 -6.39
C CYS A 158 6.16 4.51 -6.68
N ARG A 159 6.12 5.21 -7.82
CA ARG A 159 7.04 6.32 -8.10
C ARG A 159 6.47 7.59 -7.49
N VAL A 160 7.15 8.15 -6.51
CA VAL A 160 6.94 9.54 -6.10
C VAL A 160 7.33 10.42 -7.30
N ARG A 161 6.35 10.94 -8.06
CA ARG A 161 6.62 12.08 -8.94
C ARG A 161 6.68 13.32 -8.05
N GLN A 162 7.89 13.78 -7.71
CA GLN A 162 8.06 15.16 -7.28
C GLN A 162 7.64 16.06 -8.43
N LEU A 163 6.58 16.84 -8.21
CA LEU A 163 6.23 17.94 -9.10
C LEU A 163 7.16 19.10 -8.78
N GLU A 164 8.27 19.22 -9.49
CA GLU A 164 8.99 20.50 -9.56
C GLU A 164 8.11 21.49 -10.32
N ARG A 165 7.62 22.51 -9.60
CA ARG A 165 6.94 23.66 -10.22
C ARG A 165 7.99 24.50 -10.95
N VAL A 166 8.05 24.37 -12.26
CA VAL A 166 8.71 25.37 -13.11
C VAL A 166 7.78 26.57 -13.21
N HIS A 167 8.17 27.68 -12.59
CA HIS A 167 7.55 28.98 -12.82
C HIS A 167 7.97 29.49 -14.20
N HIS A 168 7.08 29.39 -15.20
CA HIS A 168 7.22 30.16 -16.44
C HIS A 168 6.49 31.50 -16.31
N ARG A 169 7.26 32.57 -16.13
CA ARG A 169 6.85 33.92 -16.54
C ARG A 169 7.47 34.21 -17.91
N GLY A 170 6.61 34.55 -18.87
CA GLY A 170 6.91 35.58 -19.85
C GLY A 170 7.48 35.16 -21.21
N LEU A 171 6.69 35.54 -22.22
CA LEU A 171 7.07 36.02 -23.56
C LEU A 171 7.34 35.00 -24.67
N VAL A 172 6.29 34.91 -25.49
CA VAL A 172 6.25 34.54 -26.90
C VAL A 172 7.25 35.36 -27.71
N THR A 173 8.07 34.69 -28.53
CA THR A 173 8.24 35.03 -29.97
C THR A 173 8.64 33.77 -30.73
N ASP A 174 7.91 33.56 -31.81
CA ASP A 174 8.04 32.53 -32.82
C ASP A 174 9.17 32.85 -33.81
N ILE A 175 9.43 31.92 -34.76
CA ILE A 175 10.16 32.06 -36.04
C ILE A 175 11.53 31.33 -36.14
N ASN A 176 11.46 30.17 -36.81
CA ASN A 176 12.33 29.69 -37.89
C ASN A 176 13.75 30.31 -38.03
N ARG A 177 14.79 29.46 -37.96
CA ARG A 177 15.81 29.31 -39.03
C ARG A 177 16.82 28.20 -38.75
N ARG A 178 16.85 27.25 -39.70
CA ARG A 178 18.02 26.66 -40.39
C ARG A 178 19.27 26.29 -39.56
N PHE A 179 19.57 24.99 -39.59
CA PHE A 179 20.93 24.45 -39.51
C PHE A 179 21.88 25.16 -40.48
N PRO A 180 23.16 25.31 -40.08
CA PRO A 180 24.20 24.66 -40.85
C PRO A 180 25.18 23.84 -40.01
N GLN A 181 25.83 22.91 -40.71
CA GLN A 181 26.83 21.96 -40.25
C GLN A 181 28.23 22.60 -40.09
N HIS A 182 29.05 21.87 -39.34
CA HIS A 182 30.53 21.84 -39.33
C HIS A 182 31.29 23.07 -38.85
N VAL A 183 32.15 22.84 -37.84
CA VAL A 183 33.61 22.70 -38.04
C VAL A 183 34.22 21.93 -36.86
N ASP A 184 35.05 20.94 -37.21
CA ASP A 184 35.95 20.24 -36.31
C ASP A 184 37.11 21.15 -35.88
N GLY A 185 37.62 20.96 -34.67
CA GLY A 185 38.92 21.49 -34.28
C GLY A 185 39.12 21.59 -32.77
N ALA A 186 39.78 20.59 -32.17
CA ALA A 186 40.66 20.78 -31.02
C ALA A 186 41.58 19.55 -30.81
N GLN A 187 42.83 19.71 -31.24
CA GLN A 187 44.05 19.21 -30.59
C GLN A 187 43.99 19.44 -29.06
N GLU A 188 44.77 18.83 -28.16
CA GLU A 188 45.74 17.74 -28.07
C GLU A 188 46.05 17.64 -26.55
N HIS A 189 46.48 16.47 -26.11
CA HIS A 189 47.44 16.20 -25.02
C HIS A 189 47.43 16.99 -23.69
N SER A 190 47.25 16.26 -22.59
CA SER A 190 48.34 16.14 -21.59
C SER A 190 48.09 14.97 -20.63
N THR A 191 49.01 14.01 -20.65
CA THR A 191 49.21 12.97 -19.64
C THR A 191 50.55 13.23 -18.93
N ALA A 192 50.55 13.22 -17.61
CA ALA A 192 51.71 12.99 -16.74
C ALA A 192 51.15 12.41 -15.43
N ARG A 193 51.40 11.13 -15.08
CA ARG A 193 52.57 10.56 -14.36
C ARG A 193 52.95 11.43 -13.15
N ILE A 194 53.03 10.87 -11.94
CA ILE A 194 53.93 9.78 -11.50
C ILE A 194 53.18 8.70 -10.72
#